data_AF-A0A7H8PYQ6-F1
#
_entry.id   AF-A0A7H8PYQ6-F1
#
_cell.length_a   1.000
_cell.length_b   1.000
_cell.length_c   1.000
_cell.angle_alpha   90.00
_cell.angle_beta   90.00
_cell.angle_gamma   90.00
#
_symmetry.space_group_name_H-M   'P 1'
#
loop_
_entity.id
_entity.type
_entity.pdbx_description
1 polymer ?
#
loop_
_entity_poly.entity_id
_entity_poly.type
_entity_poly.pdbx_seq_one_letter_code
_entity_poly.pdbx_strand_id
1 'polypeptide(L)'
;MPGFTQRSMAVAVSAASLLVLALSGCGEKSEIAAVEDKVQVPAKTTERAPATEAVRGTYAELAVRKGGTLGEDGKLSGGEYVPVTTMQLPSDHQIGNRLFKYEGPGWESEQVAYRLYFDERAAIDIFGKTKPQLVLPQVGQDGTDYHALADWGMDVLKVGPSLGIGGVGLWHEGKLEGVRQFAGASLDVFNEATASGVHLHYRGWIAADTERDLEMTLSIAPGSRLTQVLAQSEAPVETWATGIVRHGLEPLVSTDTNQQWGYLATWGEQSLANDNLGMAIFFRNADLQNITDDAHNHLVLLKGGDRARYQFAAVWRDDDIQTREQFIAYLEQTSAALGEDAAFVQASE
;
A
#
# COMPACT_ATOMS: atom_id res chain seq x y z
N MET A 1 -44.82 39.20 -9.02
CA MET A 1 -44.81 40.35 -8.09
C MET A 1 -44.98 39.83 -6.67
N PRO A 2 -44.35 40.43 -5.64
CA PRO A 2 -43.03 41.06 -5.56
C PRO A 2 -42.15 40.28 -4.52
N GLY A 3 -40.82 40.33 -4.45
CA GLY A 3 -39.84 41.34 -4.87
C GLY A 3 -39.46 42.21 -3.67
N PHE A 4 -38.27 42.05 -3.07
CA PHE A 4 -37.62 43.11 -2.30
C PHE A 4 -36.10 42.99 -2.32
N THR A 5 -35.48 44.18 -2.32
CA THR A 5 -34.21 44.52 -2.98
C THR A 5 -33.11 44.86 -1.97
N GLN A 6 -31.89 44.59 -2.42
CA GLN A 6 -30.55 44.94 -1.91
C GLN A 6 -30.36 46.40 -1.44
N ARG A 7 -29.43 46.62 -0.48
CA ARG A 7 -28.62 47.85 -0.40
C ARG A 7 -27.35 47.66 0.45
N SER A 8 -26.19 47.90 -0.17
CA SER A 8 -24.87 48.07 0.45
C SER A 8 -24.66 49.52 0.88
N MET A 9 -23.85 49.76 1.92
CA MET A 9 -23.26 51.07 2.22
C MET A 9 -21.78 50.91 2.62
N ALA A 10 -20.92 51.66 1.90
CA ALA A 10 -19.53 51.94 2.25
C ALA A 10 -19.48 53.26 3.04
N VAL A 11 -18.52 53.40 3.97
CA VAL A 11 -18.21 54.67 4.65
C VAL A 11 -16.70 54.90 4.66
N ALA A 12 -16.36 56.17 4.45
CA ALA A 12 -15.09 56.73 4.01
C ALA A 12 -14.03 56.94 5.12
N VAL A 13 -12.78 57.06 4.66
CA VAL A 13 -11.57 57.45 5.39
C VAL A 13 -11.49 58.98 5.49
N SER A 14 -11.06 59.51 6.64
CA SER A 14 -10.76 60.94 6.84
C SER A 14 -9.28 61.13 7.19
N ALA A 15 -8.65 62.09 6.52
CA ALA A 15 -7.25 62.50 6.68
C ALA A 15 -7.13 63.70 7.65
N ALA A 16 -5.97 63.82 8.31
CA ALA A 16 -5.51 65.06 8.93
C ALA A 16 -3.98 65.15 8.84
N SER A 17 -3.49 66.29 8.36
CA SER A 17 -2.07 66.65 8.18
C SER A 17 -1.64 67.69 9.22
N LEU A 18 -0.37 67.68 9.65
CA LEU A 18 0.39 68.82 10.19
C LEU A 18 1.90 68.47 10.05
N LEU A 19 2.62 69.03 9.06
CA LEU A 19 3.47 70.24 9.05
C LEU A 19 4.72 70.20 9.98
N VAL A 20 5.92 70.32 9.39
CA VAL A 20 6.91 71.43 9.57
C VAL A 20 8.18 71.17 8.72
N LEU A 21 8.62 72.21 8.01
CA LEU A 21 9.84 72.33 7.20
C LEU A 21 11.07 72.74 8.02
N ALA A 22 12.26 72.33 7.57
CA ALA A 22 13.50 73.15 7.50
C ALA A 22 14.48 72.43 6.53
N LEU A 23 14.75 72.89 5.31
CA LEU A 23 15.57 74.00 4.79
C LEU A 23 17.11 73.82 4.86
N SER A 24 17.71 73.95 3.67
CA SER A 24 19.09 74.38 3.32
C SER A 24 20.20 73.31 3.39
N GLY A 25 21.07 73.11 2.40
CA GLY A 25 21.32 73.76 1.10
C GLY A 25 22.68 73.32 0.52
N CYS A 26 22.82 73.42 -0.83
CA CYS A 26 24.01 73.55 -1.70
C CYS A 26 25.24 72.63 -1.49
N GLY A 27 25.64 71.77 -2.44
CA GLY A 27 26.24 72.07 -3.77
C GLY A 27 27.75 71.69 -3.73
N GLU A 28 28.49 71.21 -4.73
CA GLU A 28 28.34 70.95 -6.18
C GLU A 28 29.60 70.17 -6.68
N LYS A 29 29.48 69.43 -7.81
CA LYS A 29 30.52 68.93 -8.77
C LYS A 29 31.42 67.76 -8.30
N SER A 30 31.86 66.79 -9.13
CA SER A 30 32.08 66.68 -10.59
C SER A 30 32.17 65.18 -10.97
N GLU A 31 31.77 64.83 -12.21
CA GLU A 31 32.13 63.58 -12.93
C GLU A 31 33.66 63.34 -12.95
N ILE A 32 34.16 62.08 -13.04
CA ILE A 32 34.66 61.39 -14.28
C ILE A 32 34.97 59.89 -14.03
N ALA A 33 34.72 59.08 -15.08
CA ALA A 33 35.44 57.89 -15.56
C ALA A 33 35.26 56.49 -14.90
N ALA A 34 34.93 55.55 -15.79
CA ALA A 34 34.76 54.11 -15.60
C ALA A 34 36.09 53.35 -15.51
N VAL A 35 36.10 52.24 -14.77
CA VAL A 35 36.97 51.08 -15.00
C VAL A 35 36.16 49.81 -14.74
N GLU A 36 35.99 49.01 -15.79
CA GLU A 36 35.54 47.62 -15.69
C GLU A 36 36.58 46.81 -14.92
N ASP A 37 36.15 46.05 -13.91
CA ASP A 37 36.95 44.91 -13.43
C ASP A 37 36.07 43.66 -13.37
N LYS A 38 36.44 42.69 -14.21
CA LYS A 38 35.81 41.38 -14.34
C LYS A 38 36.32 40.51 -13.20
N VAL A 39 35.54 40.39 -12.13
CA VAL A 39 35.77 39.32 -11.14
C VAL A 39 34.88 38.12 -11.50
N GLN A 40 35.50 37.16 -12.20
CA GLN A 40 34.99 35.80 -12.32
C GLN A 40 34.98 35.16 -10.92
N VAL A 41 33.79 34.90 -10.38
CA VAL A 41 33.64 34.05 -9.20
C VAL A 41 33.60 32.59 -9.69
N PRO A 42 34.53 31.72 -9.28
CA PRO A 42 34.51 30.33 -9.69
C PRO A 42 33.30 29.64 -9.07
N ALA A 43 32.53 28.95 -9.91
CA ALA A 43 31.48 28.02 -9.49
C ALA A 43 32.12 26.96 -8.58
N LYS A 44 31.86 27.06 -7.27
CA LYS A 44 32.11 25.98 -6.35
C LYS A 44 31.06 24.92 -6.59
N THR A 45 31.49 23.82 -7.18
CA THR A 45 30.82 22.52 -7.18
C THR A 45 30.38 22.23 -5.74
N THR A 46 29.08 22.22 -5.49
CA THR A 46 28.53 21.67 -4.25
C THR A 46 28.78 20.17 -4.28
N GLU A 47 29.71 19.73 -3.44
CA GLU A 47 29.85 18.33 -3.02
C GLU A 47 28.46 17.84 -2.62
N ARG A 48 27.98 16.82 -3.35
CA ARG A 48 26.74 16.11 -3.03
C ARG A 48 26.93 15.57 -1.61
N ALA A 49 26.08 16.00 -0.68
CA ALA A 49 26.01 15.42 0.65
C ALA A 49 25.98 13.89 0.51
N PRO A 50 26.69 13.14 1.38
CA PRO A 50 26.66 11.69 1.30
C PRO A 50 25.20 11.24 1.36
N ALA A 51 24.78 10.46 0.36
CA ALA A 51 23.49 9.81 0.39
C ALA A 51 23.42 9.06 1.72
N THR A 52 22.53 9.50 2.61
CA THR A 52 22.10 8.70 3.76
C THR A 52 21.88 7.29 3.24
N GLU A 53 22.65 6.32 3.75
CA GLU A 53 22.45 4.91 3.38
C GLU A 53 20.95 4.64 3.49
N ALA A 54 20.34 4.30 2.35
CA ALA A 54 18.92 4.01 2.33
C ALA A 54 18.70 2.87 3.33
N VAL A 55 17.75 3.03 4.24
CA VAL A 55 17.25 1.92 5.05
C VAL A 55 16.97 0.78 4.06
N ARG A 56 17.54 -0.40 4.33
CA ARG A 56 17.40 -1.60 3.49
C ARG A 56 17.15 -2.78 4.40
N GLY A 57 16.13 -3.54 4.09
CA GLY A 57 15.54 -4.45 5.04
C GLY A 57 14.08 -4.77 4.72
N THR A 58 13.60 -5.74 5.47
CA THR A 58 12.20 -6.15 5.47
C THR A 58 11.83 -6.46 6.90
N TYR A 59 10.54 -6.45 7.18
CA TYR A 59 10.05 -6.85 8.47
C TYR A 59 8.65 -7.42 8.35
N ALA A 60 8.33 -8.42 9.16
CA ALA A 60 7.00 -8.94 9.34
C ALA A 60 6.73 -9.17 10.83
N GLU A 61 5.49 -8.95 11.23
CA GLU A 61 5.06 -9.11 12.61
C GLU A 61 3.60 -9.52 12.70
N LEU A 62 3.28 -10.17 13.82
CA LEU A 62 1.94 -10.21 14.37
C LEU A 62 2.05 -9.76 15.82
N ALA A 63 1.21 -8.81 16.24
CA ALA A 63 1.16 -8.37 17.63
C ALA A 63 -0.23 -8.60 18.21
N VAL A 64 -0.28 -9.37 19.31
CA VAL A 64 -1.51 -9.84 19.97
C VAL A 64 -1.67 -9.14 21.30
N ARG A 65 -2.87 -8.64 21.60
CA ARG A 65 -3.16 -8.00 22.88
C ARG A 65 -3.11 -9.03 24.01
N LYS A 66 -2.30 -8.75 25.03
CA LYS A 66 -2.20 -9.53 26.27
C LYS A 66 -2.64 -8.68 27.45
N GLY A 67 -3.48 -9.25 28.32
CA GLY A 67 -4.00 -8.55 29.51
C GLY A 67 -5.11 -7.52 29.22
N GLY A 68 -5.64 -7.50 27.99
CA GLY A 68 -6.80 -6.67 27.65
C GLY A 68 -8.10 -7.19 28.27
N THR A 69 -9.03 -6.28 28.55
CA THR A 69 -10.38 -6.59 29.03
C THR A 69 -11.38 -6.34 27.90
N LEU A 70 -12.30 -7.28 27.69
CA LEU A 70 -13.37 -7.18 26.70
C LEU A 70 -14.45 -6.23 27.21
N GLY A 71 -14.70 -5.15 26.47
CA GLY A 71 -15.78 -4.21 26.74
C GLY A 71 -17.14 -4.71 26.25
N GLU A 72 -18.22 -4.04 26.69
CA GLU A 72 -19.59 -4.31 26.22
C GLU A 72 -19.76 -4.05 24.71
N ASP A 73 -18.87 -3.25 24.12
CA ASP A 73 -18.80 -2.97 22.67
C ASP A 73 -18.11 -4.08 21.86
N GLY A 74 -17.73 -5.19 22.51
CA GLY A 74 -17.03 -6.31 21.89
C GLY A 74 -15.56 -6.04 21.60
N LYS A 75 -14.99 -4.94 22.11
CA LYS A 75 -13.59 -4.56 21.87
C LYS A 75 -12.72 -4.74 23.10
N LEU A 76 -11.51 -5.24 22.89
CA LEU A 76 -10.50 -5.31 23.93
C LEU A 76 -9.89 -3.92 24.17
N SER A 77 -9.69 -3.60 25.45
CA SER A 77 -9.04 -2.37 25.92
C SER A 77 -8.07 -2.67 27.07
N GLY A 78 -7.06 -1.80 27.24
CA GLY A 78 -5.97 -2.05 28.19
C GLY A 78 -5.06 -3.21 27.79
N GLY A 79 -4.12 -3.58 28.66
CA GLY A 79 -3.06 -4.53 28.29
C GLY A 79 -2.11 -3.94 27.24
N GLU A 80 -1.33 -4.81 26.60
CA GLU A 80 -0.30 -4.41 25.63
C GLU A 80 -0.31 -5.34 24.42
N TYR A 81 0.06 -4.83 23.25
CA TYR A 81 0.31 -5.64 22.07
C TYR A 81 1.70 -6.28 22.17
N VAL A 82 1.73 -7.61 22.23
CA VAL A 82 2.96 -8.39 22.34
C VAL A 82 3.22 -9.10 21.02
N PRO A 83 4.42 -8.93 20.40
CA PRO A 83 4.79 -9.67 19.21
C PRO A 83 4.77 -11.18 19.44
N VAL A 84 4.23 -11.92 18.48
CA VAL A 84 4.27 -13.40 18.44
C VAL A 84 4.71 -13.86 17.06
N THR A 85 5.37 -15.00 16.98
CA THR A 85 5.82 -15.60 15.72
C THR A 85 4.86 -16.64 15.18
N THR A 86 3.91 -17.11 15.97
CA THR A 86 2.89 -18.10 15.57
C THR A 86 1.56 -17.76 16.23
N MET A 87 0.45 -18.04 15.55
CA MET A 87 -0.90 -17.81 16.08
C MET A 87 -1.92 -18.76 15.45
N GLN A 88 -2.72 -19.41 16.30
CA GLN A 88 -3.98 -20.03 15.91
C GLN A 88 -5.10 -19.00 16.13
N LEU A 89 -5.89 -18.71 15.09
CA LEU A 89 -7.05 -17.83 15.20
C LEU A 89 -8.02 -18.42 16.25
N PRO A 90 -8.36 -17.67 17.32
CA PRO A 90 -9.32 -18.14 18.32
C PRO A 90 -10.70 -18.36 17.69
N SER A 91 -11.37 -19.44 18.06
CA SER A 91 -12.71 -19.77 17.53
C SER A 91 -13.80 -18.75 17.89
N ASP A 92 -13.55 -17.95 18.93
CA ASP A 92 -14.41 -16.87 19.42
C ASP A 92 -13.92 -15.48 18.96
N HIS A 93 -12.97 -15.42 18.03
CA HIS A 93 -12.54 -14.15 17.44
C HIS A 93 -13.72 -13.43 16.78
N GLN A 94 -13.76 -12.11 16.95
CA GLN A 94 -14.75 -11.25 16.32
C GLN A 94 -14.03 -10.15 15.55
N ILE A 95 -14.48 -9.88 14.33
CA ILE A 95 -14.00 -8.77 13.50
C ILE A 95 -13.97 -7.48 14.33
N GLY A 96 -12.84 -6.78 14.33
CA GLY A 96 -12.70 -5.49 15.02
C GLY A 96 -12.60 -5.56 16.54
N ASN A 97 -12.47 -6.74 17.15
CA ASN A 97 -12.37 -6.90 18.61
C ASN A 97 -11.03 -6.40 19.20
N ARG A 98 -10.10 -5.90 18.37
CA ARG A 98 -8.77 -5.38 18.77
C ARG A 98 -7.86 -6.40 19.45
N LEU A 99 -8.04 -7.69 19.14
CA LEU A 99 -7.10 -8.74 19.54
C LEU A 99 -5.75 -8.54 18.84
N PHE A 100 -5.77 -8.18 17.56
CA PHE A 100 -4.59 -7.93 16.74
C PHE A 100 -4.43 -6.44 16.47
N LYS A 101 -3.18 -5.94 16.56
CA LYS A 101 -2.83 -4.50 16.53
C LYS A 101 -3.52 -3.69 15.43
N TYR A 102 -3.49 -4.20 14.21
CA TYR A 102 -4.18 -3.64 13.05
C TYR A 102 -5.02 -4.71 12.34
N GLU A 103 -5.64 -5.59 13.13
CA GLU A 103 -6.56 -6.67 12.70
C GLU A 103 -5.91 -7.91 12.06
N GLY A 104 -4.58 -8.05 12.09
CA GLY A 104 -3.90 -9.27 11.65
C GLY A 104 -2.39 -9.12 11.57
N PRO A 105 -1.68 -9.96 10.80
CA PRO A 105 -0.25 -9.80 10.55
C PRO A 105 0.03 -8.67 9.56
N GLY A 106 1.24 -8.13 9.62
CA GLY A 106 1.77 -7.19 8.64
C GLY A 106 3.14 -7.61 8.15
N TRP A 107 3.47 -7.24 6.92
CA TRP A 107 4.80 -7.40 6.34
C TRP A 107 5.16 -6.19 5.46
N GLU A 108 6.44 -5.86 5.39
CA GLU A 108 6.92 -4.65 4.75
C GLU A 108 8.35 -4.77 4.22
N SER A 109 8.64 -3.96 3.21
CA SER A 109 9.99 -3.46 2.93
C SER A 109 10.03 -1.98 3.28
N GLU A 110 11.12 -1.26 3.02
CA GLU A 110 11.11 0.20 3.16
C GLU A 110 10.10 0.91 2.29
N GLN A 111 9.75 0.34 1.14
CA GLN A 111 8.99 1.04 0.11
C GLN A 111 7.49 1.01 0.40
N VAL A 112 7.01 -0.06 1.02
CA VAL A 112 5.57 -0.31 1.23
C VAL A 112 5.39 -1.30 2.37
N ALA A 113 4.25 -1.19 3.06
CA ALA A 113 3.81 -2.16 4.05
C ALA A 113 2.40 -2.66 3.70
N TYR A 114 2.10 -3.87 4.13
CA TYR A 114 0.81 -4.50 3.92
C TYR A 114 0.32 -5.13 5.22
N ARG A 115 -0.98 -5.38 5.30
CA ARG A 115 -1.57 -6.27 6.31
C ARG A 115 -2.50 -7.27 5.64
N LEU A 116 -2.74 -8.37 6.32
CA LEU A 116 -3.84 -9.27 6.03
C LEU A 116 -4.82 -9.23 7.19
N TYR A 117 -6.12 -9.11 6.93
CA TYR A 117 -7.14 -9.27 7.96
C TYR A 117 -7.20 -10.74 8.40
N PHE A 118 -6.80 -11.04 9.64
CA PHE A 118 -6.72 -12.41 10.13
C PHE A 118 -8.06 -12.86 10.70
N ASP A 119 -9.06 -12.90 9.82
CA ASP A 119 -10.46 -13.27 10.05
C ASP A 119 -11.12 -13.67 8.71
N GLU A 120 -12.44 -13.85 8.68
CA GLU A 120 -13.18 -14.27 7.48
C GLU A 120 -13.14 -13.26 6.31
N ARG A 121 -12.57 -12.06 6.48
CA ARG A 121 -12.32 -11.15 5.36
C ARG A 121 -11.18 -11.65 4.48
N ALA A 122 -10.10 -12.14 5.11
CA ALA A 122 -8.84 -12.57 4.48
C ALA A 122 -8.30 -11.61 3.38
N ALA A 123 -8.69 -10.34 3.44
CA ALA A 123 -8.32 -9.34 2.45
C ALA A 123 -6.93 -8.76 2.77
N ILE A 124 -6.23 -8.32 1.74
CA ILE A 124 -4.92 -7.68 1.89
C ILE A 124 -5.06 -6.17 1.71
N ASP A 125 -4.52 -5.43 2.68
CA ASP A 125 -4.59 -3.97 2.74
C ASP A 125 -3.21 -3.32 2.53
N ILE A 126 -3.20 -2.01 2.28
CA ILE A 126 -1.97 -1.25 1.99
C ILE A 126 -1.74 -0.19 3.06
N PHE A 127 -0.59 -0.30 3.72
CA PHE A 127 0.00 0.81 4.46
C PHE A 127 0.99 1.55 3.54
N GLY A 128 0.53 2.67 2.99
CA GLY A 128 1.34 3.54 2.15
C GLY A 128 2.33 4.34 2.99
N LYS A 129 3.53 4.57 2.46
CA LYS A 129 4.61 5.28 3.16
C LYS A 129 4.94 6.58 2.48
N THR A 130 5.23 7.62 3.26
CA THR A 130 5.64 8.94 2.75
C THR A 130 7.12 9.01 2.38
N LYS A 131 7.92 8.04 2.84
CA LYS A 131 9.35 7.90 2.59
C LYS A 131 9.81 6.47 2.87
N PRO A 132 10.95 6.02 2.32
CA PRO A 132 11.52 4.70 2.62
C PRO A 132 11.89 4.49 4.10
N GLN A 133 11.24 3.55 4.79
CA GLN A 133 11.51 3.17 6.19
C GLN A 133 10.69 1.93 6.60
N LEU A 134 11.11 1.21 7.64
CA LEU A 134 10.31 0.17 8.30
C LEU A 134 9.45 0.82 9.39
N VAL A 135 8.14 0.54 9.41
CA VAL A 135 7.15 1.28 10.21
C VAL A 135 6.20 0.37 10.99
N LEU A 136 6.07 -0.92 10.66
CA LEU A 136 5.07 -1.77 11.29
C LEU A 136 5.11 -1.76 12.84
N PRO A 137 6.29 -1.75 13.51
CA PRO A 137 6.34 -1.70 14.98
C PRO A 137 5.56 -0.52 15.60
N GLN A 138 5.46 0.61 14.92
CA GLN A 138 4.75 1.82 15.39
C GLN A 138 3.31 1.95 14.89
N VAL A 139 2.90 1.20 13.86
CA VAL A 139 1.53 1.25 13.31
C VAL A 139 0.54 0.56 14.23
N GLY A 140 -0.65 1.14 14.41
CA GLY A 140 -1.78 0.48 15.11
C GLY A 140 -1.67 0.41 16.63
N GLN A 141 -0.74 1.16 17.22
CA GLN A 141 -0.61 1.23 18.69
C GLN A 141 -1.78 1.97 19.33
N ASP A 142 -2.07 1.67 20.59
CA ASP A 142 -3.13 2.35 21.33
C ASP A 142 -2.90 3.87 21.38
N GLY A 143 -3.98 4.63 21.18
CA GLY A 143 -3.91 6.10 21.11
C GLY A 143 -3.42 6.65 19.76
N THR A 144 -3.14 5.79 18.78
CA THR A 144 -2.83 6.19 17.41
C THR A 144 -4.01 5.92 16.48
N ASP A 145 -4.08 6.67 15.38
CA ASP A 145 -5.03 6.45 14.30
C ASP A 145 -4.24 6.29 13.00
N TYR A 146 -4.10 5.04 12.54
CA TYR A 146 -3.38 4.74 11.30
C TYR A 146 -4.20 5.07 10.04
N HIS A 147 -5.48 5.42 10.17
CA HIS A 147 -6.28 5.98 9.07
C HIS A 147 -6.05 7.48 8.88
N ALA A 148 -5.41 8.15 9.84
CA ALA A 148 -4.96 9.52 9.68
C ALA A 148 -3.55 9.57 9.09
N LEU A 149 -3.28 10.55 8.23
CA LEU A 149 -1.95 10.76 7.67
C LEU A 149 -0.95 11.11 8.78
N ALA A 150 0.03 10.22 9.00
CA ALA A 150 1.14 10.42 9.92
C ALA A 150 2.46 10.66 9.16
N ASP A 151 3.51 11.04 9.89
CA ASP A 151 4.86 11.25 9.33
C ASP A 151 5.39 10.02 8.59
N TRP A 152 4.95 8.82 8.98
CA TRP A 152 5.36 7.58 8.34
C TRP A 152 4.52 7.20 7.13
N GLY A 153 3.27 7.67 7.04
CA GLY A 153 2.28 7.13 6.13
C GLY A 153 0.89 7.00 6.75
N MET A 154 0.06 6.16 6.12
CA MET A 154 -1.27 5.78 6.61
C MET A 154 -1.74 4.49 5.94
N ASP A 155 -2.84 3.95 6.42
CA ASP A 155 -3.70 3.06 5.65
C ASP A 155 -4.28 3.82 4.45
N VAL A 156 -3.94 3.38 3.24
CA VAL A 156 -4.28 4.09 2.00
C VAL A 156 -5.36 3.39 1.19
N LEU A 157 -5.78 2.18 1.53
CA LEU A 157 -6.66 1.38 0.68
C LEU A 157 -8.01 1.10 1.35
N LYS A 158 -9.09 1.46 0.64
CA LYS A 158 -10.43 1.03 1.03
C LYS A 158 -10.75 -0.33 0.43
N VAL A 159 -10.49 -1.41 1.18
CA VAL A 159 -10.70 -2.79 0.69
C VAL A 159 -12.17 -3.13 0.43
N GLY A 160 -13.08 -2.76 1.33
CA GLY A 160 -14.49 -3.15 1.22
C GLY A 160 -14.68 -4.69 1.10
N PRO A 161 -15.69 -5.16 0.34
CA PRO A 161 -15.96 -6.58 0.14
C PRO A 161 -15.08 -7.26 -0.93
N SER A 162 -14.00 -6.63 -1.38
CA SER A 162 -13.06 -7.17 -2.38
C SER A 162 -12.10 -8.21 -1.76
N LEU A 163 -11.15 -8.73 -2.56
CA LEU A 163 -9.99 -9.48 -2.06
C LEU A 163 -8.88 -8.59 -1.47
N GLY A 164 -9.04 -7.27 -1.51
CA GLY A 164 -7.93 -6.34 -1.30
C GLY A 164 -6.95 -6.36 -2.48
N ILE A 165 -5.66 -6.12 -2.20
CA ILE A 165 -4.60 -6.23 -3.21
C ILE A 165 -3.94 -7.61 -3.18
N GLY A 166 -4.14 -8.40 -4.24
CA GLY A 166 -3.47 -9.70 -4.38
C GLY A 166 -3.98 -10.80 -3.45
N GLY A 167 -5.16 -10.64 -2.85
CA GLY A 167 -5.83 -11.73 -2.14
C GLY A 167 -6.13 -12.92 -3.06
N VAL A 168 -6.40 -14.08 -2.45
CA VAL A 168 -6.62 -15.35 -3.17
C VAL A 168 -8.09 -15.78 -3.07
N GLY A 169 -8.58 -16.41 -4.12
CA GLY A 169 -9.88 -17.07 -4.17
C GLY A 169 -9.97 -18.04 -5.34
N LEU A 170 -11.16 -18.58 -5.56
CA LEU A 170 -11.51 -19.39 -6.73
C LEU A 170 -12.53 -18.67 -7.59
N TRP A 171 -12.46 -18.95 -8.89
CA TRP A 171 -13.51 -18.56 -9.82
C TRP A 171 -14.35 -19.79 -10.15
N HIS A 172 -15.64 -19.74 -9.81
CA HIS A 172 -16.57 -20.83 -10.02
C HIS A 172 -17.94 -20.28 -10.46
N GLU A 173 -18.51 -20.86 -11.51
CA GLU A 173 -19.83 -20.47 -12.05
C GLU A 173 -20.02 -18.95 -12.27
N GLY A 174 -18.97 -18.27 -12.72
CA GLY A 174 -19.02 -16.83 -12.98
C GLY A 174 -18.98 -15.94 -11.73
N LYS A 175 -18.55 -16.50 -10.59
CA LYS A 175 -18.43 -15.81 -9.31
C LYS A 175 -17.07 -16.04 -8.69
N LEU A 176 -16.64 -15.02 -7.94
CA LEU A 176 -15.48 -15.09 -7.10
C LEU A 176 -15.84 -15.61 -5.70
N GLU A 177 -15.09 -16.60 -5.23
CA GLU A 177 -15.18 -17.15 -3.87
C GLU A 177 -13.82 -17.03 -3.17
N GLY A 178 -13.70 -16.05 -2.27
CA GLY A 178 -12.48 -15.82 -1.49
C GLY A 178 -12.35 -16.75 -0.28
N VAL A 179 -11.29 -16.57 0.50
CA VAL A 179 -11.04 -17.31 1.75
C VAL A 179 -11.91 -16.77 2.89
N ARG A 180 -13.21 -17.12 2.86
CA ARG A 180 -14.22 -16.58 3.79
C ARG A 180 -14.81 -17.61 4.75
N GLN A 181 -14.87 -18.86 4.33
CA GLN A 181 -15.45 -19.94 5.12
C GLN A 181 -14.38 -21.00 5.34
N PHE A 182 -13.98 -21.19 6.60
CA PHE A 182 -12.98 -22.17 7.00
C PHE A 182 -13.25 -22.65 8.42
N ALA A 183 -12.82 -23.88 8.75
CA ALA A 183 -12.94 -24.46 10.09
C ALA A 183 -11.92 -23.87 11.08
N GLY A 184 -10.78 -23.36 10.59
CA GLY A 184 -9.83 -22.61 11.40
C GLY A 184 -8.68 -22.04 10.57
N ALA A 185 -8.01 -21.03 11.10
CA ALA A 185 -6.85 -20.42 10.46
C ALA A 185 -5.67 -20.34 11.43
N SER A 186 -4.46 -20.60 10.97
CA SER A 186 -3.22 -20.37 11.71
C SER A 186 -2.22 -19.63 10.85
N LEU A 187 -1.24 -18.99 11.48
CA LEU A 187 -0.14 -18.36 10.77
C LEU A 187 1.18 -18.48 11.53
N ASP A 188 2.27 -18.39 10.77
CA ASP A 188 3.64 -18.21 11.24
C ASP A 188 4.27 -17.00 10.57
N VAL A 189 5.04 -16.22 11.33
CA VAL A 189 5.76 -15.03 10.87
C VAL A 189 7.23 -15.38 10.72
N PHE A 190 7.84 -15.01 9.60
CA PHE A 190 9.28 -15.18 9.38
C PHE A 190 9.96 -13.86 9.01
N ASN A 191 11.20 -13.71 9.46
CA ASN A 191 12.07 -12.57 9.16
C ASN A 191 13.47 -13.11 8.87
N GLU A 192 13.85 -13.14 7.60
CA GLU A 192 15.15 -13.61 7.13
C GLU A 192 15.95 -12.47 6.49
N ALA A 193 17.23 -12.69 6.22
CA ALA A 193 18.08 -11.69 5.57
C ALA A 193 17.62 -11.33 4.15
N THR A 194 16.93 -12.26 3.47
CA THR A 194 16.52 -12.10 2.07
C THR A 194 15.05 -11.74 1.89
N ALA A 195 14.21 -12.04 2.89
CA ALA A 195 12.78 -11.76 2.86
C ALA A 195 12.17 -11.81 4.25
N SER A 196 11.04 -11.11 4.42
CA SER A 196 10.15 -11.27 5.57
C SER A 196 8.73 -11.51 5.08
N GLY A 197 7.91 -12.13 5.91
CA GLY A 197 6.56 -12.48 5.49
C GLY A 197 5.80 -13.34 6.47
N VAL A 198 4.73 -13.93 5.96
CA VAL A 198 3.84 -14.81 6.70
C VAL A 198 3.49 -16.06 5.91
N HIS A 199 3.44 -17.19 6.62
CA HIS A 199 2.82 -18.43 6.19
C HIS A 199 1.45 -18.52 6.85
N LEU A 200 0.40 -18.77 6.07
CA LEU A 200 -0.96 -18.95 6.55
C LEU A 200 -1.45 -20.34 6.18
N HIS A 201 -2.24 -20.92 7.07
CA HIS A 201 -2.89 -22.20 6.87
C HIS A 201 -4.36 -22.10 7.26
N TYR A 202 -5.24 -22.30 6.29
CA TYR A 202 -6.68 -22.34 6.45
C TYR A 202 -7.17 -23.78 6.35
N ARG A 203 -7.66 -24.32 7.47
CA ARG A 203 -8.23 -25.67 7.55
C ARG A 203 -9.69 -25.68 7.15
N GLY A 204 -10.10 -26.67 6.36
CA GLY A 204 -11.48 -26.86 5.93
C GLY A 204 -12.03 -25.64 5.20
N TRP A 205 -11.24 -25.02 4.32
CA TRP A 205 -11.68 -23.90 3.49
C TRP A 205 -12.72 -24.39 2.49
N ILE A 206 -13.91 -23.77 2.50
CA ILE A 206 -15.02 -24.10 1.62
C ILE A 206 -15.09 -23.05 0.51
N ALA A 207 -14.90 -23.50 -0.73
CA ALA A 207 -15.10 -22.72 -1.95
C ALA A 207 -15.43 -23.65 -3.12
N ALA A 208 -16.26 -23.21 -4.06
CA ALA A 208 -16.79 -24.03 -5.16
C ALA A 208 -17.40 -25.35 -4.63
N ASP A 209 -18.27 -25.23 -3.62
CA ASP A 209 -18.99 -26.33 -2.97
C ASP A 209 -18.13 -27.50 -2.45
N THR A 210 -16.84 -27.26 -2.23
CA THR A 210 -15.89 -28.28 -1.80
C THR A 210 -15.05 -27.75 -0.64
N GLU A 211 -14.88 -28.59 0.38
CA GLU A 211 -13.98 -28.36 1.50
C GLU A 211 -12.57 -28.87 1.16
N ARG A 212 -11.55 -28.06 1.43
CA ARG A 212 -10.13 -28.38 1.23
C ARG A 212 -9.24 -27.49 2.10
N ASP A 213 -8.05 -27.94 2.48
CA ASP A 213 -7.09 -27.05 3.12
C ASP A 213 -6.41 -26.10 2.11
N LEU A 214 -6.01 -24.92 2.59
CA LEU A 214 -5.28 -23.91 1.83
C LEU A 214 -4.09 -23.39 2.63
N GLU A 215 -2.91 -23.49 2.06
CA GLU A 215 -1.70 -22.82 2.51
C GLU A 215 -1.41 -21.60 1.64
N MET A 216 -0.99 -20.49 2.27
CA MET A 216 -0.61 -19.27 1.56
C MET A 216 0.67 -18.68 2.16
N THR A 217 1.67 -18.45 1.32
CA THR A 217 2.89 -17.73 1.70
C THR A 217 2.89 -16.36 1.05
N LEU A 218 3.07 -15.32 1.88
CA LEU A 218 3.25 -13.93 1.47
C LEU A 218 4.66 -13.50 1.86
N SER A 219 5.49 -13.08 0.91
CA SER A 219 6.88 -12.70 1.19
C SER A 219 7.32 -11.47 0.42
N ILE A 220 8.04 -10.57 1.09
CA ILE A 220 8.63 -9.36 0.48
C ILE A 220 10.13 -9.33 0.73
N ALA A 221 10.90 -8.84 -0.26
CA ALA A 221 12.36 -8.71 -0.20
C ALA A 221 12.81 -7.26 0.07
N PRO A 222 14.03 -7.04 0.60
CA PRO A 222 14.55 -5.70 0.87
C PRO A 222 14.50 -4.77 -0.34
N GLY A 223 14.03 -3.54 -0.15
CA GLY A 223 13.88 -2.55 -1.23
C GLY A 223 12.83 -2.88 -2.31
N SER A 224 12.08 -3.97 -2.18
CA SER A 224 11.04 -4.37 -3.14
C SER A 224 9.69 -3.72 -2.82
N ARG A 225 8.87 -3.39 -3.82
CA ARG A 225 7.42 -3.14 -3.62
C ARG A 225 6.59 -4.42 -3.78
N LEU A 226 7.20 -5.48 -4.30
CA LEU A 226 6.55 -6.72 -4.69
C LEU A 226 6.45 -7.67 -3.50
N THR A 227 5.22 -8.04 -3.17
CA THR A 227 4.93 -9.23 -2.39
C THR A 227 4.75 -10.39 -3.34
N GLN A 228 5.51 -11.46 -3.14
CA GLN A 228 5.30 -12.73 -3.80
C GLN A 228 4.20 -13.52 -3.06
N VAL A 229 3.32 -14.14 -3.83
CA VAL A 229 2.24 -14.99 -3.32
C VAL A 229 2.38 -16.39 -3.87
N LEU A 230 2.42 -17.36 -2.97
CA LEU A 230 2.30 -18.77 -3.26
C LEU A 230 1.08 -19.32 -2.51
N ALA A 231 0.04 -19.68 -3.24
CA ALA A 231 -1.12 -20.37 -2.71
C ALA A 231 -1.06 -21.85 -3.09
N GLN A 232 -1.35 -22.74 -2.14
CA GLN A 232 -1.37 -24.19 -2.34
C GLN A 232 -2.64 -24.76 -1.72
N SER A 233 -3.44 -25.43 -2.53
CA SER A 233 -4.59 -26.18 -2.02
C SER A 233 -4.26 -27.65 -1.91
N GLU A 234 -4.80 -28.30 -0.88
CA GLU A 234 -4.71 -29.75 -0.66
C GLU A 234 -5.19 -30.56 -1.89
N ALA A 235 -6.21 -30.05 -2.58
CA ALA A 235 -6.78 -30.67 -3.77
C ALA A 235 -6.78 -29.68 -4.94
N PRO A 236 -6.55 -30.15 -6.19
CA PRO A 236 -6.58 -29.28 -7.36
C PRO A 236 -7.90 -28.52 -7.51
N VAL A 237 -7.81 -27.25 -7.90
CA VAL A 237 -8.95 -26.38 -8.20
C VAL A 237 -9.04 -26.11 -9.70
N GLU A 238 -10.22 -25.75 -10.20
CA GLU A 238 -10.44 -25.50 -11.62
C GLU A 238 -9.84 -24.17 -12.09
N THR A 239 -10.02 -23.09 -11.32
CA THR A 239 -9.55 -21.76 -11.68
C THR A 239 -9.25 -20.97 -10.41
N TRP A 240 -7.99 -20.58 -10.28
CA TRP A 240 -7.55 -19.65 -9.24
C TRP A 240 -7.94 -18.23 -9.62
N ALA A 241 -8.24 -17.40 -8.63
CA ALA A 241 -8.54 -15.99 -8.82
C ALA A 241 -7.71 -15.13 -7.85
N THR A 242 -7.18 -14.04 -8.38
CA THR A 242 -6.59 -12.94 -7.60
C THR A 242 -6.97 -11.61 -8.25
N GLY A 243 -6.66 -10.48 -7.63
CA GLY A 243 -7.03 -9.20 -8.20
C GLY A 243 -6.67 -7.99 -7.36
N ILE A 244 -7.15 -6.84 -7.80
CA ILE A 244 -7.07 -5.57 -7.09
C ILE A 244 -8.48 -5.00 -6.92
N VAL A 245 -8.63 -4.14 -5.92
CA VAL A 245 -9.90 -3.46 -5.65
C VAL A 245 -10.33 -2.61 -6.83
N ARG A 246 -11.62 -2.61 -7.15
CA ARG A 246 -12.23 -1.79 -8.20
C ARG A 246 -12.73 -0.47 -7.61
N HIS A 247 -12.00 0.62 -7.87
CA HIS A 247 -12.39 1.98 -7.49
C HIS A 247 -12.81 2.85 -8.68
N GLY A 248 -13.44 2.24 -9.70
CA GLY A 248 -13.96 2.95 -10.87
C GLY A 248 -12.91 3.41 -11.89
N LEU A 249 -11.65 2.98 -11.72
CA LEU A 249 -10.59 3.20 -12.69
C LEU A 249 -10.54 2.08 -13.72
N GLU A 250 -10.25 2.44 -14.97
CA GLU A 250 -9.98 1.47 -16.04
C GLU A 250 -8.63 0.78 -15.81
N PRO A 251 -8.57 -0.55 -15.92
CA PRO A 251 -7.34 -1.28 -15.66
C PRO A 251 -6.34 -1.13 -16.82
N LEU A 252 -5.07 -1.03 -16.46
CA LEU A 252 -3.92 -1.25 -17.34
C LEU A 252 -3.66 -2.75 -17.42
N VAL A 253 -3.56 -3.30 -18.63
CA VAL A 253 -3.38 -4.74 -18.83
C VAL A 253 -2.28 -5.00 -19.85
N SER A 254 -1.34 -5.87 -19.51
CA SER A 254 -0.37 -6.47 -20.44
C SER A 254 -0.47 -7.99 -20.37
N THR A 255 -0.70 -8.62 -21.52
CA THR A 255 -0.81 -10.08 -21.69
C THR A 255 -0.02 -10.56 -22.91
N ASP A 256 1.05 -9.83 -23.28
CA ASP A 256 1.88 -10.16 -24.44
C ASP A 256 2.52 -11.54 -24.26
N THR A 257 2.10 -12.51 -25.08
CA THR A 257 2.60 -13.90 -25.02
C THR A 257 4.08 -14.02 -25.36
N ASN A 258 4.72 -12.98 -25.92
CA ASN A 258 6.17 -12.92 -26.12
C ASN A 258 6.92 -12.55 -24.83
N GLN A 259 6.22 -12.04 -23.83
CA GLN A 259 6.75 -11.78 -22.49
C GLN A 259 6.38 -12.92 -21.55
N GLN A 260 7.28 -13.25 -20.62
CA GLN A 260 7.00 -14.29 -19.63
C GLN A 260 5.96 -13.85 -18.60
N TRP A 261 6.03 -12.59 -18.18
CA TRP A 261 5.16 -11.98 -17.18
C TRP A 261 4.24 -10.95 -17.82
N GLY A 262 2.98 -10.99 -17.44
CA GLY A 262 1.98 -9.97 -17.71
C GLY A 262 1.61 -9.22 -16.43
N TYR A 263 0.74 -8.22 -16.56
CA TYR A 263 0.21 -7.50 -15.41
C TYR A 263 -1.24 -7.05 -15.61
N LEU A 264 -1.92 -6.88 -14.49
CA LEU A 264 -3.17 -6.13 -14.34
C LEU A 264 -2.95 -5.05 -13.28
N ALA A 265 -3.22 -3.79 -13.60
CA ALA A 265 -2.92 -2.69 -12.70
C ALA A 265 -3.93 -1.54 -12.80
N THR A 266 -3.96 -0.67 -11.81
CA THR A 266 -4.69 0.61 -11.85
C THR A 266 -3.79 1.74 -11.36
N TRP A 267 -4.02 2.95 -11.86
CA TRP A 267 -3.38 4.18 -11.41
C TRP A 267 -4.36 5.35 -11.49
N GLY A 268 -4.48 6.09 -10.40
CA GLY A 268 -5.32 7.29 -10.33
C GLY A 268 -5.71 7.61 -8.89
N GLU A 269 -6.58 8.61 -8.73
CA GLU A 269 -7.11 9.03 -7.43
C GLU A 269 -7.99 7.93 -6.82
N GLN A 270 -7.37 7.07 -6.01
CA GLN A 270 -8.02 5.91 -5.39
C GLN A 270 -7.47 5.59 -3.98
N SER A 271 -6.61 6.44 -3.43
CA SER A 271 -6.18 6.33 -2.04
C SER A 271 -7.23 6.93 -1.09
N LEU A 272 -7.21 6.50 0.18
CA LEU A 272 -7.96 7.14 1.27
C LEU A 272 -7.50 8.59 1.55
N ALA A 273 -6.34 9.00 1.02
CA ALA A 273 -5.84 10.36 1.10
C ALA A 273 -6.36 11.28 -0.04
N ASN A 274 -7.23 10.77 -0.92
CA ASN A 274 -7.72 11.46 -2.13
C ASN A 274 -6.59 11.88 -3.07
N ASP A 275 -5.65 10.98 -3.30
CA ASP A 275 -4.55 11.16 -4.25
C ASP A 275 -4.23 9.86 -5.01
N ASN A 276 -3.19 9.90 -5.85
CA ASN A 276 -2.84 8.80 -6.72
C ASN A 276 -2.30 7.60 -5.93
N LEU A 277 -2.89 6.44 -6.17
CA LEU A 277 -2.39 5.13 -5.74
C LEU A 277 -2.25 4.23 -6.96
N GLY A 278 -1.11 3.57 -7.10
CA GLY A 278 -0.88 2.50 -8.04
C GLY A 278 -1.06 1.14 -7.37
N MET A 279 -1.80 0.24 -8.00
CA MET A 279 -1.91 -1.17 -7.58
C MET A 279 -1.67 -2.08 -8.78
N ALA A 280 -0.95 -3.17 -8.59
CA ALA A 280 -0.63 -4.10 -9.67
C ALA A 280 -0.59 -5.56 -9.19
N ILE A 281 -1.08 -6.47 -10.05
CA ILE A 281 -0.82 -7.90 -10.03
C ILE A 281 0.09 -8.22 -11.20
N PHE A 282 1.16 -8.97 -10.94
CA PHE A 282 2.03 -9.57 -11.93
C PHE A 282 1.81 -11.08 -11.94
N PHE A 283 1.59 -11.66 -13.11
CA PHE A 283 1.33 -13.08 -13.29
C PHE A 283 2.13 -13.61 -14.48
N ARG A 284 2.40 -14.92 -14.51
CA ARG A 284 3.01 -15.55 -15.69
C ARG A 284 1.96 -15.64 -16.79
N ASN A 285 2.27 -15.18 -18.00
CA ASN A 285 1.35 -15.29 -19.14
C ASN A 285 1.01 -16.76 -19.45
N ALA A 286 1.92 -17.69 -19.14
CA ALA A 286 1.66 -19.12 -19.24
C ALA A 286 0.60 -19.64 -18.26
N ASP A 287 0.41 -18.98 -17.12
CA ASP A 287 -0.59 -19.36 -16.11
C ASP A 287 -1.90 -18.59 -16.28
N LEU A 288 -1.93 -17.53 -17.10
CA LEU A 288 -3.14 -16.77 -17.34
C LEU A 288 -4.21 -17.64 -18.02
N GLN A 289 -5.41 -17.64 -17.43
CA GLN A 289 -6.61 -18.21 -18.03
C GLN A 289 -7.48 -17.10 -18.61
N ASN A 290 -7.75 -16.02 -17.86
CA ASN A 290 -8.54 -14.89 -18.31
C ASN A 290 -8.32 -13.64 -17.44
N ILE A 291 -8.69 -12.46 -17.97
CA ILE A 291 -8.86 -11.23 -17.19
C ILE A 291 -10.36 -10.91 -17.17
N THR A 292 -10.90 -10.59 -15.99
CA THR A 292 -12.33 -10.25 -15.83
C THR A 292 -12.52 -9.30 -14.66
N ASP A 293 -13.77 -9.02 -14.29
CA ASP A 293 -14.11 -8.17 -13.16
C ASP A 293 -15.41 -8.64 -12.49
N ASP A 294 -15.60 -8.18 -11.26
CA ASP A 294 -16.89 -8.22 -10.58
C ASP A 294 -17.25 -6.83 -10.02
N ALA A 295 -18.24 -6.76 -9.14
CA ALA A 295 -18.68 -5.50 -8.54
C ALA A 295 -17.60 -4.78 -7.72
N HIS A 296 -16.55 -5.48 -7.28
CA HIS A 296 -15.58 -5.03 -6.27
C HIS A 296 -14.12 -5.25 -6.66
N ASN A 297 -13.84 -6.04 -7.69
CA ASN A 297 -12.51 -6.46 -8.06
C ASN A 297 -12.28 -6.33 -9.58
N HIS A 298 -11.07 -5.93 -9.95
CA HIS A 298 -10.47 -6.30 -11.24
C HIS A 298 -9.68 -7.60 -11.03
N LEU A 299 -9.97 -8.63 -11.81
CA LEU A 299 -9.57 -10.01 -11.55
C LEU A 299 -8.62 -10.57 -12.61
N VAL A 300 -7.61 -11.29 -12.12
CA VAL A 300 -6.76 -12.19 -12.89
C VAL A 300 -7.18 -13.62 -12.56
N LEU A 301 -7.66 -14.34 -13.56
CA LEU A 301 -7.96 -15.77 -13.45
C LEU A 301 -6.75 -16.55 -13.93
N LEU A 302 -6.22 -17.39 -13.05
CA LEU A 302 -5.08 -18.27 -13.33
C LEU A 302 -5.57 -19.70 -13.52
N LYS A 303 -4.86 -20.45 -14.37
CA LYS A 303 -5.14 -21.86 -14.64
C LYS A 303 -5.22 -22.67 -13.35
N GLY A 304 -6.14 -23.63 -13.34
CA GLY A 304 -6.30 -24.58 -12.25
C GLY A 304 -5.09 -25.47 -11.98
N GLY A 305 -5.17 -26.20 -10.88
CA GLY A 305 -4.08 -26.98 -10.31
C GLY A 305 -4.10 -26.89 -8.79
N ASP A 306 -3.09 -27.47 -8.17
CA ASP A 306 -2.89 -27.45 -6.71
C ASP A 306 -2.20 -26.16 -6.23
N ARG A 307 -1.61 -25.35 -7.14
CA ARG A 307 -0.82 -24.16 -6.78
C ARG A 307 -1.09 -22.98 -7.69
N ALA A 308 -1.06 -21.77 -7.12
CA ALA A 308 -1.01 -20.50 -7.84
C ALA A 308 0.18 -19.67 -7.38
N ARG A 309 0.83 -18.99 -8.34
CA ARG A 309 1.98 -18.11 -8.12
C ARG A 309 1.78 -16.80 -8.86
N TYR A 310 1.89 -15.69 -8.13
CA TYR A 310 1.81 -14.34 -8.67
C TYR A 310 2.51 -13.37 -7.71
N GLN A 311 2.62 -12.11 -8.11
CA GLN A 311 3.14 -11.05 -7.25
C GLN A 311 2.23 -9.84 -7.30
N PHE A 312 2.26 -9.01 -6.28
CA PHE A 312 1.55 -7.73 -6.30
C PHE A 312 2.41 -6.61 -5.74
N ALA A 313 2.14 -5.39 -6.19
CA ALA A 313 2.79 -4.18 -5.70
C ALA A 313 1.81 -3.02 -5.58
N ALA A 314 2.08 -2.16 -4.60
CA ALA A 314 1.47 -0.85 -4.50
C ALA A 314 2.52 0.26 -4.58
N VAL A 315 2.11 1.41 -5.13
CA VAL A 315 2.94 2.62 -5.26
C VAL A 315 2.10 3.81 -4.78
N TRP A 316 2.57 4.50 -3.74
CA TRP A 316 1.88 5.67 -3.19
C TRP A 316 2.90 6.71 -2.72
N ARG A 317 2.73 7.96 -3.16
CA ARG A 317 3.63 9.11 -2.84
C ARG A 317 5.12 8.78 -2.99
N ASP A 318 5.43 8.17 -4.12
CA ASP A 318 6.76 7.65 -4.43
C ASP A 318 7.62 8.69 -5.14
N ASP A 319 8.80 9.02 -4.62
CA ASP A 319 9.65 10.08 -5.19
C ASP A 319 9.93 9.91 -6.71
N ASP A 320 10.00 8.67 -7.20
CA ASP A 320 10.33 8.36 -8.60
C ASP A 320 9.07 8.11 -9.46
N ILE A 321 7.94 7.75 -8.85
CA ILE A 321 6.71 7.36 -9.55
C ILE A 321 5.53 8.23 -9.09
N GLN A 322 5.34 9.35 -9.79
CA GLN A 322 4.33 10.37 -9.48
C GLN A 322 3.26 10.52 -10.58
N THR A 323 3.50 9.98 -11.78
CA THR A 323 2.56 10.04 -12.92
C THR A 323 2.18 8.66 -13.45
N ARG A 324 1.09 8.62 -14.23
CA ARG A 324 0.62 7.38 -14.89
C ARG A 324 1.67 6.81 -15.84
N GLU A 325 2.38 7.65 -16.56
CA GLU A 325 3.43 7.26 -17.50
C GLU A 325 4.63 6.64 -16.77
N GLN A 326 5.04 7.23 -15.64
CA GLN A 326 6.09 6.67 -14.80
C GLN A 326 5.66 5.33 -14.18
N PHE A 327 4.39 5.22 -13.78
CA PHE A 327 3.87 3.96 -13.27
C PHE A 327 3.84 2.87 -14.36
N ILE A 328 3.43 3.20 -15.58
CA ILE A 328 3.51 2.26 -16.72
C ILE A 328 4.94 1.82 -16.98
N ALA A 329 5.90 2.75 -16.99
CA ALA A 329 7.32 2.42 -17.14
C ALA A 329 7.81 1.49 -16.02
N TYR A 330 7.38 1.72 -14.78
CA TYR A 330 7.64 0.82 -13.65
C TYR A 330 7.05 -0.59 -13.88
N LEU A 331 5.81 -0.70 -14.37
CA LEU A 331 5.17 -2.00 -14.66
C LEU A 331 5.94 -2.76 -15.76
N GLU A 332 6.30 -2.07 -16.85
CA GLU A 332 7.06 -2.66 -17.96
C GLU A 332 8.47 -3.10 -17.53
N GLN A 333 9.18 -2.25 -16.79
CA GLN A 333 10.49 -2.61 -16.26
C GLN A 333 10.42 -3.78 -15.28
N THR A 334 9.41 -3.78 -14.41
CA THR A 334 9.22 -4.84 -13.40
C THR A 334 8.92 -6.17 -14.08
N SER A 335 7.92 -6.21 -14.98
CA SER A 335 7.55 -7.44 -15.71
C SER A 335 8.71 -8.00 -16.54
N ALA A 336 9.53 -7.14 -17.15
CA ALA A 336 10.73 -7.57 -17.89
C ALA A 336 11.87 -8.09 -16.98
N ALA A 337 11.95 -7.63 -15.73
CA ALA A 337 12.98 -8.03 -14.78
C ALA A 337 12.64 -9.30 -13.98
N LEU A 338 11.37 -9.69 -13.94
CA LEU A 338 10.94 -10.94 -13.29
C LEU A 338 11.46 -12.15 -14.08
N GLY A 339 12.30 -12.97 -13.45
CA GLY A 339 12.84 -14.20 -14.04
C GLY A 339 11.86 -15.39 -14.03
N GLU A 340 12.28 -16.51 -14.64
CA GLU A 340 11.49 -17.76 -14.73
C GLU A 340 11.09 -18.30 -13.36
N ASP A 341 12.03 -18.27 -12.41
CA ASP A 341 11.87 -18.62 -11.02
C ASP A 341 12.23 -17.41 -10.17
N ALA A 342 11.42 -16.33 -10.21
CA ALA A 342 11.45 -15.35 -9.13
C ALA A 342 11.31 -16.16 -7.83
N ALA A 343 12.41 -16.33 -7.09
CA ALA A 343 12.55 -17.40 -6.11
C ALA A 343 11.52 -17.21 -5.02
N PHE A 344 10.42 -17.95 -5.10
CA PHE A 344 9.41 -18.01 -4.06
C PHE A 344 10.07 -18.64 -2.85
N VAL A 345 10.11 -17.89 -1.75
CA VAL A 345 10.55 -18.42 -0.46
C VAL A 345 9.66 -19.64 -0.18
N GLN A 346 10.25 -20.82 -0.20
CA GLN A 346 9.53 -22.03 0.20
C GLN A 346 9.34 -21.97 1.70
N ALA A 347 8.14 -22.31 2.18
CA ALA A 347 7.95 -22.60 3.59
C ALA A 347 8.99 -23.65 4.00
N SER A 348 9.73 -23.39 5.07
CA SER A 348 10.60 -24.41 5.65
C SER A 348 9.72 -25.53 6.21
N GLU A 349 9.94 -26.76 5.75
CA GLU A 349 9.29 -27.97 6.28
C GLU A 349 9.56 -28.20 7.77
#